data_AF-A0A345NTB8-F1
#
_entry.id   AF-A0A345NTB8-F1
#
_cell.length_a   1.000
_cell.length_b   1.000
_cell.length_c   1.000
_cell.angle_alpha   90.00
_cell.angle_beta   90.00
_cell.angle_gamma   90.00
#
_symmetry.space_group_name_H-M   'P 1'
#
loop_
_entity.id
_entity.type
_entity.pdbx_description
1 polymer ?
#
loop_
_entity_poly.entity_id
_entity_poly.type
_entity_poly.pdbx_seq_one_letter_code
_entity_poly.pdbx_strand_id
1 'polypeptide(L)'
;MSVETVLPIWNALRERFTKMASGLTEEQLDMSIGESSVRSLLYHTAEVEYMFADWYLGKSMPAELPKATTLPELLHILNASDEQLKQALSELTEEQWHIPVESKMGASTPLEVVGRLMYHAGIHSGQIALIKKQ
;
A
#
# COMPACT_ATOMS: atom_id res chain seq x y z
N MET A 1 -13.89 -8.98 14.12
CA MET A 1 -12.95 -9.42 13.07
C MET A 1 -11.56 -9.15 13.61
N SER A 2 -10.61 -10.08 13.48
CA SER A 2 -9.29 -9.97 14.11
C SER A 2 -8.18 -9.95 13.07
N VAL A 3 -6.95 -9.64 13.51
CA VAL A 3 -5.77 -9.63 12.64
C VAL A 3 -5.55 -10.98 11.93
N GLU A 4 -5.86 -12.09 12.59
CA GLU A 4 -5.75 -13.45 12.03
C GLU A 4 -6.69 -13.69 10.84
N THR A 5 -7.82 -12.96 10.78
CA THR A 5 -8.75 -13.01 9.65
C THR A 5 -8.30 -12.08 8.52
N VAL A 6 -7.80 -10.90 8.88
CA VAL A 6 -7.52 -9.83 7.91
C VAL A 6 -6.17 -10.03 7.22
N LEU A 7 -5.12 -10.45 7.94
CA LEU A 7 -3.78 -10.60 7.37
C LEU A 7 -3.72 -11.57 6.19
N PRO A 8 -4.34 -12.76 6.21
CA PRO A 8 -4.33 -13.66 5.05
C PRO A 8 -4.95 -13.02 3.80
N ILE A 9 -6.01 -12.23 3.98
CA ILE A 9 -6.71 -11.53 2.89
C ILE A 9 -5.83 -10.41 2.32
N TRP A 10 -5.24 -9.60 3.21
CA TRP A 10 -4.27 -8.57 2.83
C TRP A 10 -3.08 -9.18 2.08
N ASN A 11 -2.47 -10.23 2.64
CA ASN A 11 -1.30 -10.90 2.06
C ASN A 11 -1.59 -11.44 0.66
N ALA A 12 -2.74 -12.07 0.44
CA ALA A 12 -3.11 -12.60 -0.87
C ALA A 12 -3.16 -11.51 -1.96
N LEU A 13 -3.69 -10.33 -1.61
CA LEU A 13 -3.72 -9.18 -2.52
C LEU A 13 -2.33 -8.57 -2.69
N ARG A 14 -1.62 -8.36 -1.57
CA ARG A 14 -0.35 -7.65 -1.57
C ARG A 14 0.77 -8.44 -2.21
N GLU A 15 0.78 -9.76 -2.05
CA GLU A 15 1.69 -10.67 -2.75
C GLU A 15 1.51 -10.58 -4.27
N ARG A 16 0.25 -10.51 -4.75
CA ARG A 16 -0.03 -10.33 -6.18
C ARG A 16 0.52 -9.00 -6.70
N PHE A 17 0.37 -7.91 -5.92
CA PHE A 17 0.94 -6.61 -6.26
C PHE A 17 2.48 -6.69 -6.30
N THR A 18 3.11 -7.23 -5.27
CA THR A 18 4.58 -7.36 -5.20
C THR A 18 5.11 -8.21 -6.33
N LYS A 19 4.48 -9.34 -6.66
CA LYS A 19 4.89 -10.19 -7.80
C LYS A 19 4.80 -9.46 -9.13
N MET A 20 3.78 -8.63 -9.32
CA MET A 20 3.66 -7.77 -10.50
C MET A 20 4.79 -6.75 -10.54
N ALA A 21 5.06 -6.06 -9.42
CA ALA A 21 6.11 -5.06 -9.32
C ALA A 21 7.51 -5.66 -9.55
N SER A 22 7.82 -6.80 -8.92
CA SER A 22 9.10 -7.49 -9.07
C SER A 22 9.34 -8.05 -10.48
N GLY A 23 8.29 -8.20 -11.28
CA GLY A 23 8.39 -8.63 -12.68
C GLY A 23 8.54 -7.47 -13.67
N LEU A 24 8.76 -6.24 -13.20
CA LEU A 24 9.05 -5.09 -14.04
C LEU A 24 10.52 -5.02 -14.43
N THR A 25 10.80 -4.22 -15.46
CA THR A 25 12.15 -3.80 -15.85
C THR A 25 12.33 -2.33 -15.52
N GLU A 26 13.58 -1.85 -15.48
CA GLU A 26 13.86 -0.43 -15.23
C GLU A 26 13.23 0.47 -16.30
N GLU A 27 13.28 0.05 -17.57
CA GLU A 27 12.68 0.80 -18.68
C GLU A 27 11.16 0.93 -18.55
N GLN A 28 10.51 -0.10 -17.99
CA GLN A 28 9.06 -0.08 -17.76
C GLN A 28 8.64 0.91 -16.66
N LEU A 29 9.55 1.33 -15.78
CA LEU A 29 9.24 2.29 -14.72
C LEU A 29 8.87 3.66 -15.27
N ASP A 30 9.46 4.06 -16.40
CA ASP A 30 9.25 5.35 -17.05
C ASP A 30 8.04 5.36 -18.00
N MET A 31 7.43 4.21 -18.27
CA MET A 31 6.17 4.15 -19.03
C MET A 31 5.05 4.85 -18.26
N SER A 32 4.19 5.59 -18.96
CA SER A 32 3.13 6.37 -18.33
C SER A 32 1.82 6.39 -19.12
N ILE A 33 0.74 6.80 -18.44
CA ILE A 33 -0.51 7.23 -19.05
C ILE A 33 -0.93 8.55 -18.39
N GLY A 34 -1.00 9.61 -19.20
CA GLY A 34 -1.15 10.96 -18.66
C GLY A 34 0.00 11.30 -17.71
N GLU A 35 -0.33 11.73 -16.50
CA GLU A 35 0.65 12.11 -15.47
C GLU A 35 1.13 10.94 -14.60
N SER A 36 0.54 9.76 -14.74
CA SER A 36 0.88 8.58 -13.92
C SER A 36 1.88 7.68 -14.63
N SER A 37 3.08 7.53 -14.07
CA SER A 37 4.07 6.54 -14.50
C SER A 37 4.01 5.27 -13.66
N VAL A 38 4.56 4.16 -14.16
CA VAL A 38 4.69 2.94 -13.35
C VAL A 38 5.49 3.23 -12.07
N ARG A 39 6.58 4.00 -12.17
CA ARG A 39 7.35 4.47 -11.02
C ARG A 39 6.48 5.20 -10.00
N SER A 40 5.73 6.21 -10.44
CA SER A 40 4.93 7.03 -9.52
C SER A 40 3.82 6.22 -8.86
N LEU A 41 3.21 5.27 -9.57
CA LEU A 41 2.17 4.39 -9.04
C LEU A 41 2.73 3.42 -7.98
N LEU A 42 3.90 2.82 -8.21
CA LEU A 42 4.55 1.97 -7.21
C LEU A 42 4.92 2.75 -5.96
N TYR A 43 5.54 3.92 -6.13
CA TYR A 43 5.91 4.79 -5.02
C TYR A 43 4.68 5.22 -4.22
N HIS A 44 3.62 5.67 -4.91
CA HIS A 44 2.39 6.13 -4.28
C HIS A 44 1.66 5.02 -3.51
N THR A 45 1.70 3.76 -3.98
CA THR A 45 1.17 2.63 -3.21
C THR A 45 1.87 2.49 -1.85
N ALA A 46 3.22 2.54 -1.81
CA ALA A 46 3.97 2.49 -0.56
C ALA A 46 3.66 3.69 0.35
N GLU A 47 3.59 4.89 -0.24
CA GLU A 47 3.26 6.11 0.47
C GLU A 47 1.90 6.03 1.17
N VAL A 48 0.86 5.55 0.48
CA VAL A 48 -0.50 5.45 1.04
C VAL A 48 -0.59 4.39 2.15
N GLU A 49 0.15 3.28 2.04
CA GLU A 49 0.25 2.28 3.11
C GLU A 49 0.82 2.90 4.39
N TYR A 50 1.90 3.68 4.30
CA TYR A 50 2.44 4.42 5.46
C TYR A 50 1.47 5.45 6.01
N MET A 51 0.84 6.25 5.13
CA MET A 51 -0.12 7.26 5.55
C MET A 51 -1.29 6.64 6.30
N PHE A 52 -1.79 5.48 5.86
CA PHE A 52 -2.93 4.83 6.51
C PHE A 52 -2.53 4.16 7.82
N ALA A 53 -1.32 3.61 7.90
CA ALA A 53 -0.77 3.12 9.16
C ALA A 53 -0.64 4.24 10.21
N ASP A 54 -0.19 5.42 9.80
CA ASP A 54 -0.09 6.61 10.65
C ASP A 54 -1.47 7.11 11.09
N TRP A 55 -2.34 7.36 10.12
CA TRP A 55 -3.60 8.07 10.34
C TRP A 55 -4.65 7.25 11.08
N TYR A 56 -4.69 5.93 10.86
CA TYR A 56 -5.77 5.10 11.35
C TYR A 56 -5.32 4.03 12.35
N LEU A 57 -4.03 3.66 12.35
CA LEU A 57 -3.52 2.51 13.12
C LEU A 57 -2.50 2.92 14.20
N GLY A 58 -2.21 4.22 14.33
CA GLY A 58 -1.31 4.74 15.36
C GLY A 58 0.18 4.45 15.11
N LYS A 59 0.56 4.07 13.89
CA LYS A 59 1.94 3.72 13.53
C LYS A 59 2.58 4.83 12.69
N SER A 60 3.37 5.67 13.33
CA SER A 60 3.90 6.89 12.70
C SER A 60 4.59 6.66 11.37
N MET A 61 4.20 7.47 10.39
CA MET A 61 4.86 7.52 9.08
C MET A 61 6.29 8.07 9.23
N PRO A 62 7.28 7.54 8.49
CA PRO A 62 8.61 8.14 8.45
C PRO A 62 8.57 9.61 8.03
N ALA A 63 9.39 10.46 8.67
CA ALA A 63 9.39 11.90 8.39
C ALA A 63 9.75 12.23 6.93
N GLU A 64 10.59 11.41 6.30
CA GLU A 64 10.90 11.48 4.88
C GLU A 64 10.94 10.06 4.31
N LEU A 65 10.21 9.84 3.21
CA LEU A 65 10.30 8.60 2.46
C LEU A 65 11.51 8.65 1.52
N PRO A 66 12.28 7.57 1.40
CA PRO A 66 13.40 7.52 0.47
C PRO A 66 12.93 7.83 -0.95
N LYS A 67 13.62 8.74 -1.65
CA LYS A 67 13.36 8.98 -3.08
C LYS A 67 13.79 7.75 -3.89
N ALA A 68 12.86 6.84 -4.10
CA ALA A 68 13.09 5.63 -4.88
C ALA A 68 12.93 5.91 -6.37
N THR A 69 13.99 5.64 -7.14
CA THR A 69 14.01 5.88 -8.59
C THR A 69 14.26 4.62 -9.39
N THR A 70 14.98 3.66 -8.81
CA THR A 70 15.28 2.35 -9.40
C THR A 70 14.28 1.29 -8.92
N LEU A 71 14.15 0.19 -9.66
CA LEU A 71 13.26 -0.91 -9.28
C LEU A 71 13.62 -1.50 -7.90
N PRO A 72 14.90 -1.79 -7.56
CA PRO A 72 15.25 -2.29 -6.23
C PRO A 72 14.86 -1.33 -5.10
N GLU A 73 15.03 -0.02 -5.27
CA GLU A 73 14.63 0.97 -4.28
C GLU A 73 13.10 1.00 -4.10
N LEU A 74 12.35 0.92 -5.20
CA LEU A 74 10.89 0.89 -5.17
C LEU A 74 10.37 -0.37 -4.46
N LEU A 75 10.95 -1.53 -4.77
CA LEU A 75 10.62 -2.79 -4.09
C LEU A 75 10.98 -2.73 -2.60
N HIS A 76 12.08 -2.07 -2.25
CA HIS A 76 12.47 -1.88 -0.86
C HIS A 76 11.44 -1.06 -0.08
N ILE A 77 11.03 0.11 -0.60
CA ILE A 77 10.02 0.94 0.09
C ILE A 77 8.65 0.26 0.15
N LEU A 78 8.27 -0.50 -0.89
CA LEU A 78 7.03 -1.28 -0.95
C LEU A 78 6.98 -2.40 0.09
N ASN A 79 8.12 -3.07 0.32
CA ASN A 79 8.19 -4.10 1.35
C ASN A 79 8.20 -3.47 2.75
N ALA A 80 8.91 -2.35 2.92
CA ALA A 80 8.97 -1.67 4.21
C ALA A 80 7.59 -1.10 4.63
N SER A 81 6.83 -0.54 3.68
CA SER A 81 5.47 -0.04 3.94
C SER A 81 4.50 -1.17 4.32
N ASP A 82 4.60 -2.31 3.61
CA ASP A 82 3.79 -3.50 3.88
C ASP A 82 4.08 -4.08 5.28
N GLU A 83 5.36 -4.21 5.65
CA GLU A 83 5.73 -4.69 6.98
C GLU A 83 5.29 -3.74 8.09
N GLN A 84 5.42 -2.42 7.89
CA GLN A 84 4.92 -1.44 8.86
C GLN A 84 3.39 -1.52 9.03
N LEU A 85 2.66 -1.68 7.93
CA LEU A 85 1.21 -1.87 7.97
C LEU A 85 0.84 -3.15 8.72
N LYS A 86 1.45 -4.30 8.38
CA LYS A 86 1.19 -5.58 9.08
C LYS A 86 1.49 -5.48 10.57
N GLN A 87 2.58 -4.82 10.94
CA GLN A 87 2.91 -4.57 12.33
C GLN A 87 1.81 -3.76 13.02
N ALA A 88 1.36 -2.66 12.41
CA ALA A 88 0.29 -1.82 12.96
C ALA A 88 -1.02 -2.61 13.12
N LEU A 89 -1.40 -3.43 12.14
CA LEU A 89 -2.59 -4.28 12.22
C LEU A 89 -2.49 -5.34 13.33
N SER A 90 -1.29 -5.85 13.60
CA SER A 90 -1.01 -6.85 14.65
C SER A 90 -1.00 -6.28 16.06
N GLU A 91 -0.87 -4.96 16.19
CA GLU A 91 -0.92 -4.24 17.47
C GLU A 91 -2.36 -3.91 17.90
N LEU A 92 -3.36 -4.11 17.02
CA LEU A 92 -4.78 -3.85 17.32
C LEU A 92 -5.42 -4.92 18.20
N THR A 93 -6.20 -4.50 19.19
CA THR A 93 -7.15 -5.36 19.91
C THR A 93 -8.38 -5.64 19.04
N GLU A 94 -9.12 -6.72 19.36
CA GLU A 94 -10.35 -7.07 18.63
C GLU A 94 -11.39 -5.93 18.60
N GLU A 95 -11.48 -5.13 19.67
CA GLU A 95 -12.42 -4.01 19.74
C GLU A 95 -12.02 -2.85 18.82
N GLN A 96 -10.71 -2.55 18.75
CA GLN A 96 -10.19 -1.45 17.95
C GLN A 96 -10.49 -1.60 16.46
N TRP A 97 -10.60 -2.83 15.96
CA TRP A 97 -10.99 -3.11 14.57
C TRP A 97 -12.34 -2.50 14.15
N HIS A 98 -13.20 -2.20 15.13
CA HIS A 98 -14.58 -1.76 14.92
C HIS A 98 -14.83 -0.31 15.37
N ILE A 99 -13.85 0.34 15.98
CA ILE A 99 -13.97 1.74 16.43
C ILE A 99 -13.53 2.67 15.31
N PRO A 100 -14.36 3.63 14.87
CA PRO A 100 -13.95 4.63 13.89
C PRO A 100 -12.81 5.51 14.41
N VAL A 101 -11.81 5.74 13.57
CA VAL A 101 -10.72 6.68 13.83
C VAL A 101 -10.86 7.86 12.87
N GLU A 102 -10.85 9.07 13.43
CA GLU A 102 -10.89 10.32 12.65
C GLU A 102 -9.52 10.63 12.07
N SER A 103 -9.49 11.01 10.79
CA SER A 103 -8.27 11.43 10.12
C SER A 103 -8.52 12.57 9.14
N LYS A 104 -7.46 13.03 8.46
CA LYS A 104 -7.55 14.01 7.38
C LYS A 104 -8.41 13.54 6.19
N MET A 105 -8.61 12.24 6.04
CA MET A 105 -9.49 11.63 5.02
C MET A 105 -10.91 11.33 5.53
N GLY A 106 -11.20 11.71 6.77
CA GLY A 106 -12.47 11.43 7.45
C GLY A 106 -12.46 10.11 8.23
N ALA A 107 -13.54 9.87 8.96
CA ALA A 107 -13.73 8.71 9.80
C ALA A 107 -13.68 7.38 9.01
N SER A 108 -12.93 6.41 9.53
CA SER A 108 -13.02 5.01 9.10
C SER A 108 -12.55 4.10 10.23
N THR A 109 -13.16 2.92 10.33
CA THR A 109 -12.66 1.84 11.18
C THR A 109 -11.41 1.21 10.56
N PRO A 110 -10.49 0.62 11.35
CA PRO A 110 -9.35 -0.13 10.81
C PRO A 110 -9.75 -1.21 9.81
N LEU A 111 -10.92 -1.83 9.99
CA LEU A 111 -11.47 -2.78 9.04
C LEU A 111 -11.75 -2.16 7.66
N GLU A 112 -12.40 -1.00 7.63
CA GLU A 112 -12.68 -0.26 6.38
C GLU A 112 -11.40 0.25 5.73
N VAL A 113 -10.42 0.66 6.53
CA VAL A 113 -9.09 1.13 6.08
C VAL A 113 -8.38 0.04 5.30
N VAL A 114 -8.38 -1.20 5.78
CA VAL A 114 -7.80 -2.33 5.01
C VAL A 114 -8.54 -2.55 3.70
N GLY A 115 -9.88 -2.49 3.69
CA GLY A 115 -10.67 -2.60 2.47
C GLY A 115 -10.33 -1.51 1.44
N ARG A 116 -10.10 -0.27 1.89
CA ARG A 116 -9.68 0.86 1.04
C ARG A 116 -8.28 0.63 0.47
N LEU A 117 -7.31 0.16 1.27
CA LEU A 117 -5.96 -0.15 0.79
C LEU A 117 -5.97 -1.27 -0.25
N MET A 118 -6.76 -2.32 -0.02
CA MET A 118 -6.94 -3.40 -0.98
C MET A 118 -7.50 -2.89 -2.32
N TYR A 119 -8.54 -2.06 -2.28
CA TYR A 119 -9.12 -1.46 -3.47
C TYR A 119 -8.11 -0.56 -4.22
N HIS A 120 -7.38 0.28 -3.48
CA HIS A 120 -6.35 1.19 -4.01
C HIS A 120 -5.22 0.45 -4.72
N ALA A 121 -4.59 -0.52 -4.05
CA ALA A 121 -3.55 -1.35 -4.66
C ALA A 121 -4.06 -2.17 -5.87
N GLY A 122 -5.33 -2.59 -5.83
CA GLY A 122 -6.01 -3.23 -6.95
C GLY A 122 -6.16 -2.30 -8.17
N ILE A 123 -6.58 -1.05 -7.96
CA ILE A 123 -6.67 -0.04 -9.03
C ILE A 123 -5.30 0.21 -9.64
N HIS A 124 -4.28 0.47 -8.82
CA HIS A 124 -2.94 0.78 -9.32
C HIS A 124 -2.30 -0.42 -10.02
N SER A 125 -2.56 -1.65 -9.58
CA SER A 125 -2.20 -2.86 -10.34
C SER A 125 -2.82 -2.87 -11.74
N GLY A 126 -4.10 -2.50 -11.84
CA GLY A 126 -4.81 -2.40 -13.11
C GLY A 126 -4.24 -1.32 -14.02
N GLN A 127 -3.93 -0.16 -13.47
CA GLN A 127 -3.30 0.95 -14.20
C GLN A 127 -1.91 0.58 -14.73
N ILE A 128 -1.06 -0.05 -13.90
CA ILE A 128 0.26 -0.52 -14.35
C ILE A 128 0.09 -1.57 -15.46
N ALA A 129 -0.86 -2.50 -15.32
CA ALA A 129 -1.13 -3.49 -16.36
C ALA A 129 -1.63 -2.84 -17.68
N LEU A 130 -2.38 -1.75 -17.60
CA LEU A 130 -2.81 -0.98 -18.77
C LEU A 130 -1.63 -0.24 -19.42
N ILE A 131 -0.78 0.42 -18.62
CA ILE A 131 0.41 1.12 -19.11
C ILE A 131 1.32 0.16 -19.88
N LYS A 132 1.57 -1.05 -19.33
CA LYS A 132 2.41 -2.07 -19.97
C LYS A 132 1.86 -2.64 -21.28
N LYS A 133 0.58 -2.42 -21.59
CA LYS A 133 -0.08 -2.93 -22.81
C LYS A 133 -0.08 -1.91 -23.96
N GLN A 134 0.34 -0.68 -23.70
CA GLN A 134 0.60 0.30 -24.75
C GLN A 134 1.82 -0.13 -25.55
#